data_AF-A0ABD0RNU5-F1
#
_entry.id   AF-A0ABD0RNU5-F1
#
_cell.length_a   1.000
_cell.length_b   1.000
_cell.length_c   1.000
_cell.angle_alpha   90.00
_cell.angle_beta   90.00
_cell.angle_gamma   90.00
#
_symmetry.space_group_name_H-M   'P 1'
#
loop_
_entity.id
_entity.type
_entity.pdbx_description
1 polymer ?
#
loop_
_entity_poly.entity_id
_entity_poly.type
_entity_poly.pdbx_seq_one_letter_code
_entity_poly.pdbx_strand_id
1 'polypeptide(L)'
;KQNELEIPSPTPKSRDRKRRQQQLMTQISGVRKVTHGPGLSSSCSTARFGVKTDLEDLLSKDLEDINKWGLNIFKVSEHSHHRPLTCIMYAIFQERDLMKTFKIPVETFVTYMMTLEDHYHADVAYHNSLHAADVAQSTHILLSTPALD
;
A
#
# COMPACT_ATOMS: atom_id res chain seq x y z
N LYS A 1 77.08 -19.41 20.25
CA LYS A 1 75.78 -20.02 19.86
C LYS A 1 74.72 -19.26 20.62
N GLN A 2 74.11 -18.27 19.96
CA GLN A 2 72.75 -18.31 19.38
C GLN A 2 71.73 -17.79 20.40
N ASN A 3 70.73 -16.98 20.08
CA ASN A 3 70.43 -16.01 19.02
C ASN A 3 69.08 -15.38 19.48
N GLU A 4 68.84 -14.12 19.13
CA GLU A 4 67.65 -13.35 19.48
C GLU A 4 66.31 -13.85 18.87
N LEU A 5 65.23 -13.51 19.59
CA LEU A 5 63.89 -13.02 19.20
C LEU A 5 63.17 -13.57 17.96
N GLU A 6 61.92 -14.02 18.15
CA GLU A 6 60.74 -13.56 17.38
C GLU A 6 59.42 -14.00 18.05
N ILE A 7 58.50 -13.05 18.30
CA ILE A 7 57.10 -13.31 18.69
C ILE A 7 56.22 -12.95 17.48
N PRO A 8 55.38 -13.86 16.95
CA PRO A 8 54.60 -13.57 15.74
C PRO A 8 53.45 -12.58 16.00
N SER A 9 53.21 -11.71 15.02
CA SER A 9 52.15 -10.71 14.96
C SER A 9 50.76 -11.32 14.68
N PRO A 10 49.66 -10.66 15.10
CA PRO A 10 48.31 -11.17 14.88
C PRO A 10 47.86 -10.95 13.43
N THR A 11 47.35 -12.01 12.80
CA THR A 11 46.82 -11.98 11.43
C THR A 11 45.46 -11.26 11.34
N PRO A 12 45.17 -10.55 10.23
CA PRO A 12 43.93 -9.80 10.06
C PRO A 12 42.85 -10.70 9.45
N LYS A 13 42.20 -11.55 10.25
CA LYS A 13 41.08 -12.40 9.75
C LYS A 13 39.74 -12.23 10.46
N SER A 14 39.62 -11.34 11.45
CA SER A 14 38.35 -11.18 12.19
C SER A 14 37.41 -10.08 11.67
N ARG A 15 37.85 -9.21 10.75
CA ARG A 15 37.06 -8.05 10.28
C ARG A 15 36.09 -8.36 9.12
N ASP A 16 36.40 -9.32 8.26
CA ASP A 16 35.56 -9.64 7.09
C ASP A 16 34.30 -10.44 7.42
N ARG A 17 34.32 -11.22 8.50
CA ARG A 17 33.17 -12.04 8.89
C ARG A 17 31.98 -11.20 9.39
N LYS A 18 32.27 -10.02 9.97
CA LYS A 18 31.25 -9.08 10.47
C LYS A 18 30.58 -8.27 9.34
N ARG A 19 31.30 -7.96 8.26
CA ARG A 19 30.73 -7.25 7.09
C ARG A 19 29.81 -8.14 6.26
N ARG A 20 30.14 -9.42 6.07
CA ARG A 20 29.29 -10.37 5.32
C ARG A 20 27.96 -10.66 6.00
N GLN A 21 27.89 -10.64 7.34
CA GLN A 21 26.67 -10.98 8.07
C GLN A 21 25.65 -9.83 8.09
N GLN A 22 26.07 -8.58 7.85
CA GLN A 22 25.19 -7.42 7.81
C GLN A 22 24.53 -7.17 6.44
N GLN A 23 24.98 -7.87 5.39
CA GLN A 23 24.55 -7.60 4.01
C GLN A 23 23.48 -8.57 3.46
N LEU A 24 23.02 -9.53 4.27
CA LEU A 24 22.12 -10.60 3.80
C LEU A 24 20.62 -10.26 3.88
N MET A 25 20.24 -9.12 4.48
CA MET A 25 18.83 -8.75 4.69
C MET A 25 18.35 -7.60 3.79
N THR A 26 19.04 -7.30 2.69
CA THR A 26 18.64 -6.23 1.74
C THR A 26 18.20 -6.74 0.37
N GLN A 27 18.20 -8.06 0.17
CA GLN A 27 17.87 -8.69 -1.11
C GLN A 27 16.58 -9.52 -0.96
N ILE A 28 15.44 -8.92 -1.30
CA ILE A 28 14.18 -9.66 -1.46
C ILE A 28 14.20 -10.28 -2.85
N SER A 29 14.49 -11.58 -2.91
CA SER A 29 14.37 -12.35 -4.16
C SER A 29 12.89 -12.53 -4.49
N GLY A 30 12.46 -12.09 -5.69
CA GLY A 30 11.07 -12.20 -6.15
C GLY A 30 10.37 -10.88 -6.53
N VAL A 31 11.01 -9.72 -6.31
CA VAL A 31 10.47 -8.43 -6.78
C VAL A 31 10.70 -8.32 -8.30
N ARG A 32 9.62 -8.36 -9.08
CA ARG A 32 9.69 -8.04 -10.51
C ARG A 32 10.06 -6.57 -10.65
N LYS A 33 11.04 -6.28 -11.51
CA LYS A 33 11.42 -4.91 -11.88
C LYS A 33 10.18 -4.19 -12.40
N VAL A 34 9.78 -3.10 -11.74
CA VAL A 34 8.68 -2.25 -12.18
C VAL A 34 9.09 -1.66 -13.52
N THR A 35 8.57 -2.20 -14.61
CA THR A 35 8.60 -1.54 -15.91
C THR A 35 7.62 -0.39 -15.81
N HIS A 36 8.14 0.83 -15.81
CA HIS A 36 7.32 2.03 -16.02
C HIS A 36 6.61 1.86 -17.37
N GLY A 37 5.34 1.43 -17.33
CA GLY A 37 4.42 1.63 -18.43
C GLY A 37 4.29 3.12 -18.74
N PRO A 38 3.72 3.49 -19.89
CA PRO A 38 3.51 4.90 -20.21
C PRO A 38 2.81 5.57 -19.04
N GLY A 39 3.43 6.64 -18.53
CA GLY A 39 3.07 7.28 -17.27
C GLY A 39 1.57 7.44 -17.14
N LEU A 40 1.05 7.13 -15.95
CA LEU A 40 -0.34 7.39 -15.57
C LEU A 40 -0.65 8.83 -15.98
N SER A 41 -1.45 9.01 -17.02
CA SER A 41 -1.75 10.35 -17.54
C SER A 41 -2.31 11.18 -16.39
N SER A 42 -1.69 12.33 -16.14
CA SER A 42 -1.92 13.35 -15.10
C SER A 42 -3.39 13.74 -14.78
N SER A 43 -4.34 13.17 -15.51
CA SER A 43 -5.78 13.26 -15.37
C SER A 43 -6.41 12.51 -14.18
N CYS A 44 -5.67 11.76 -13.37
CA CYS A 44 -6.28 11.08 -12.20
C CYS A 44 -6.51 12.03 -11.01
N SER A 45 -5.76 13.13 -10.94
CA SER A 45 -5.86 14.16 -9.89
C SER A 45 -7.22 14.88 -9.87
N THR A 46 -7.97 14.84 -10.97
CA THR A 46 -9.28 15.51 -11.10
C THR A 46 -10.48 14.62 -10.76
N ALA A 47 -10.27 13.32 -10.47
CA ALA A 47 -11.37 12.41 -10.22
C ALA A 47 -11.90 12.55 -8.78
N ARG A 48 -13.20 12.82 -8.63
CA ARG A 48 -13.87 13.09 -7.33
C ARG A 48 -13.62 12.01 -6.28
N PHE A 49 -13.53 10.75 -6.70
CA PHE A 49 -13.42 9.58 -5.83
C PHE A 49 -12.05 8.88 -5.92
N GLY A 50 -11.03 9.54 -6.48
CA GLY A 50 -9.71 8.95 -6.71
C GLY A 50 -9.67 7.88 -7.81
N VAL A 51 -10.81 7.56 -8.42
CA VAL A 51 -10.98 6.62 -9.52
C VAL A 51 -11.82 7.28 -10.62
N LYS A 52 -11.52 6.98 -11.88
CA LYS A 52 -12.34 7.44 -13.00
C LYS A 52 -13.54 6.50 -13.15
N THR A 53 -14.73 7.05 -13.28
CA THR A 53 -15.95 6.29 -13.55
C THR A 53 -16.98 7.21 -14.20
N ASP A 54 -17.84 6.64 -15.05
CA ASP A 54 -19.04 7.31 -15.57
C ASP A 54 -20.24 7.20 -14.61
N LEU A 55 -20.12 6.39 -13.55
CA LEU A 55 -21.15 6.14 -12.55
C LEU A 55 -20.95 6.92 -11.25
N GLU A 56 -20.42 8.14 -11.33
CA GLU A 56 -20.07 8.97 -10.16
C GLU A 56 -21.25 9.19 -9.19
N ASP A 57 -22.48 9.35 -9.70
CA ASP A 57 -23.66 9.57 -8.86
C ASP A 57 -24.07 8.31 -8.07
N LEU A 58 -23.89 7.13 -8.66
CA LEU A 58 -24.17 5.86 -7.98
C LEU A 58 -23.08 5.57 -6.95
N LEU A 59 -21.81 5.79 -7.33
CA LEU A 59 -20.68 5.66 -6.42
C LEU A 59 -20.80 6.62 -5.24
N SER A 60 -21.25 7.86 -5.48
CA SER A 60 -21.52 8.83 -4.41
C SER A 60 -22.53 8.30 -3.40
N LYS A 61 -23.62 7.67 -3.86
CA LYS A 61 -24.66 7.11 -2.99
C LYS A 61 -24.15 5.93 -2.17
N ASP A 62 -23.38 5.03 -2.78
CA ASP A 62 -22.82 3.90 -2.05
C ASP A 62 -21.84 4.36 -0.95
N LEU A 63 -21.10 5.44 -1.19
CA LEU A 63 -20.14 5.99 -0.22
C LEU A 63 -20.78 6.81 0.90
N GLU A 64 -22.07 7.14 0.85
CA GLU A 64 -22.79 7.75 1.99
C GLU A 64 -22.77 6.83 3.23
N ASP A 65 -22.61 5.53 3.02
CA ASP A 65 -22.53 4.52 4.06
C ASP A 65 -21.09 4.18 4.48
N ILE A 66 -20.08 4.99 4.11
CA ILE A 66 -18.66 4.71 4.43
C ILE A 66 -18.41 4.51 5.93
N ASN A 67 -19.17 5.21 6.78
CA ASN A 67 -19.11 5.16 8.24
C ASN A 67 -20.11 4.16 8.86
N LYS A 68 -20.72 3.27 8.06
CA LYS A 68 -21.69 2.28 8.54
C LYS A 68 -21.19 0.86 8.29
N TRP A 69 -21.51 -0.03 9.23
CA TRP A 69 -21.38 -1.46 8.98
C TRP A 69 -22.38 -1.89 7.90
N GLY A 70 -21.97 -2.80 7.01
CA GLY A 70 -22.83 -3.30 5.93
C GLY A 70 -22.84 -2.46 4.66
N LEU A 71 -21.86 -1.56 4.47
CA LEU A 71 -21.59 -0.95 3.17
C LEU A 71 -21.46 -2.05 2.10
N ASN A 72 -22.13 -1.90 0.96
CA ASN A 72 -22.09 -2.90 -0.10
C ASN A 72 -20.85 -2.73 -0.97
N ILE A 73 -19.77 -3.42 -0.59
CA ILE A 73 -18.48 -3.33 -1.28
C ILE A 73 -18.53 -3.82 -2.73
N PHE A 74 -19.47 -4.71 -3.05
CA PHE A 74 -19.65 -5.22 -4.42
C PHE A 74 -20.19 -4.14 -5.36
N LYS A 75 -21.15 -3.33 -4.91
CA LYS A 75 -21.65 -2.18 -5.69
C LYS A 75 -20.57 -1.12 -5.87
N VAL A 76 -19.79 -0.83 -4.83
CA VAL A 76 -18.64 0.07 -4.94
C VAL A 76 -17.66 -0.45 -5.99
N SER A 77 -17.37 -1.75 -6.01
CA SER A 77 -16.52 -2.36 -7.05
C SER A 77 -17.08 -2.17 -8.46
N GLU A 78 -18.38 -2.41 -8.66
CA GLU A 78 -19.05 -2.22 -9.95
C GLU A 78 -18.98 -0.75 -10.41
N HIS A 79 -19.40 0.18 -9.54
CA HIS A 79 -19.47 1.60 -9.88
C HIS A 79 -18.10 2.31 -9.92
N SER A 80 -17.03 1.67 -9.45
CA SER A 80 -15.65 2.16 -9.53
C SER A 80 -14.84 1.55 -10.67
N HIS A 81 -15.47 0.83 -11.61
CA HIS A 81 -14.79 0.05 -12.65
C HIS A 81 -13.74 -0.93 -12.09
N HIS A 82 -14.15 -1.71 -11.10
CA HIS A 82 -13.32 -2.70 -10.42
C HIS A 82 -12.09 -2.10 -9.74
N ARG A 83 -12.25 -0.90 -9.18
CA ARG A 83 -11.26 -0.24 -8.31
C ARG A 83 -11.77 -0.01 -6.87
N PRO A 84 -12.40 -1.01 -6.21
CA PRO A 84 -12.98 -0.83 -4.89
C PRO A 84 -11.94 -0.45 -3.84
N LEU A 85 -10.73 -1.02 -3.88
CA LEU A 85 -9.72 -0.76 -2.86
C LEU A 85 -9.21 0.69 -2.94
N THR A 86 -8.91 1.16 -4.14
CA THR A 86 -8.48 2.56 -4.33
C THR A 86 -9.58 3.54 -3.92
N CYS A 87 -10.82 3.28 -4.33
CA CYS A 87 -11.96 4.14 -4.04
C CYS A 87 -12.24 4.24 -2.52
N ILE A 88 -12.33 3.10 -1.84
CA ILE A 88 -12.60 3.03 -0.39
C ILE A 88 -11.48 3.69 0.41
N MET A 89 -10.23 3.40 0.07
CA MET A 89 -9.10 3.99 0.77
C MET A 89 -9.04 5.50 0.57
N TYR A 90 -9.36 5.99 -0.63
CA TYR A 90 -9.47 7.42 -0.90
C TYR A 90 -10.57 8.07 -0.04
N ALA A 91 -11.76 7.47 0.00
CA ALA A 91 -12.87 7.96 0.84
C ALA A 91 -12.50 7.99 2.33
N ILE A 92 -11.90 6.92 2.86
CA ILE A 92 -11.45 6.84 4.25
C ILE A 92 -10.41 7.91 4.58
N PHE A 93 -9.43 8.14 3.69
CA PHE A 93 -8.37 9.12 3.91
C PHE A 93 -8.88 10.56 3.85
N GLN A 94 -9.92 10.83 3.04
CA GLN A 94 -10.63 12.11 3.06
C GLN A 94 -11.43 12.29 4.35
N GLU A 95 -12.26 11.29 4.71
CA GLU A 95 -13.13 11.33 5.90
C GLU A 95 -12.35 11.58 7.20
N ARG A 96 -11.15 11.00 7.30
CA ARG A 96 -10.28 11.12 8.47
C ARG A 96 -9.23 12.23 8.39
N ASP A 97 -9.27 13.07 7.35
CA ASP A 97 -8.28 14.13 7.06
C ASP A 97 -6.80 13.63 7.09
N LEU A 98 -6.57 12.36 6.70
CA LEU A 98 -5.25 11.71 6.83
C LEU A 98 -4.26 12.23 5.79
N MET A 99 -4.74 12.52 4.57
CA MET A 99 -3.89 13.09 3.53
C MET A 99 -3.30 14.44 3.96
N LYS A 100 -4.11 15.29 4.59
CA LYS A 100 -3.66 16.60 5.08
C LYS A 100 -2.78 16.45 6.31
N THR A 101 -3.21 15.65 7.29
CA THR A 101 -2.47 15.40 8.52
C THR A 101 -1.04 14.92 8.24
N PHE A 102 -0.88 13.96 7.32
CA PHE A 102 0.41 13.38 6.98
C PHE A 102 1.08 14.01 5.75
N LYS A 103 0.49 15.07 5.19
CA LYS A 103 1.00 15.80 4.00
C LYS A 103 1.25 14.87 2.81
N ILE A 104 0.33 13.94 2.58
CA ILE A 104 0.39 12.99 1.46
C ILE A 104 -0.21 13.68 0.23
N PRO A 105 0.54 13.91 -0.86
CA PRO A 105 -0.02 14.45 -2.09
C PRO A 105 -1.07 13.48 -2.66
N VAL A 106 -2.22 14.01 -3.07
CA VAL A 106 -3.35 13.22 -3.61
C VAL A 106 -2.90 12.31 -4.76
N GLU A 107 -2.11 12.84 -5.70
CA GLU A 107 -1.59 12.08 -6.83
C GLU A 107 -0.69 10.92 -6.39
N THR A 108 0.16 11.13 -5.39
CA THR A 108 1.01 10.09 -4.81
C THR A 108 0.16 8.99 -4.17
N PHE A 109 -0.86 9.38 -3.40
CA PHE A 109 -1.76 8.42 -2.76
C PHE A 109 -2.52 7.57 -3.79
N VAL A 110 -3.16 8.22 -4.78
CA VAL A 110 -3.93 7.51 -5.81
C VAL A 110 -3.02 6.60 -6.65
N THR A 111 -1.84 7.08 -7.04
CA THR A 111 -0.87 6.25 -7.80
C THR A 111 -0.43 5.02 -6.98
N TYR A 112 -0.16 5.22 -5.69
CA TYR A 112 0.20 4.13 -4.80
C TYR A 112 -0.95 3.12 -4.66
N MET A 113 -2.17 3.58 -4.42
CA MET A 113 -3.33 2.72 -4.24
C MET A 113 -3.71 1.95 -5.52
N MET A 114 -3.65 2.59 -6.69
CA MET A 114 -3.85 1.92 -7.99
C MET A 114 -2.79 0.82 -8.19
N THR A 115 -1.53 1.13 -7.89
CA THR A 115 -0.43 0.16 -7.98
C THR A 115 -0.65 -0.99 -7.01
N LEU A 116 -1.02 -0.72 -5.76
CA LEU A 116 -1.31 -1.75 -4.75
C LEU A 116 -2.47 -2.65 -5.19
N GLU A 117 -3.54 -2.06 -5.70
CA GLU A 117 -4.72 -2.78 -6.17
C GLU A 117 -4.41 -3.68 -7.39
N ASP A 118 -3.57 -3.21 -8.33
CA ASP A 118 -3.09 -4.02 -9.47
C ASP A 118 -2.27 -5.25 -9.05
N HIS A 119 -1.73 -5.28 -7.82
CA HIS A 119 -0.96 -6.42 -7.30
C HIS A 119 -1.84 -7.44 -6.56
N TYR A 120 -3.14 -7.18 -6.41
CA TYR A 120 -4.09 -8.23 -6.04
C TYR A 120 -4.48 -9.06 -7.27
N HIS A 121 -4.55 -10.37 -7.09
CA HIS A 121 -4.87 -11.31 -8.16
C HIS A 121 -6.37 -11.37 -8.41
N ALA A 122 -6.85 -10.80 -9.52
CA ALA A 122 -8.27 -10.78 -9.87
C ALA A 122 -8.86 -12.17 -10.19
N ASP A 123 -8.01 -13.13 -10.56
CA ASP A 123 -8.38 -14.53 -10.80
C ASP A 123 -8.54 -15.35 -9.50
N VAL A 124 -8.11 -14.80 -8.36
CA VAL A 124 -8.34 -15.41 -7.05
C VAL A 124 -9.76 -15.07 -6.58
N ALA A 125 -10.55 -16.11 -6.33
CA ALA A 125 -11.98 -15.97 -6.00
C ALA A 125 -12.28 -15.15 -4.73
N TYR A 126 -11.35 -15.08 -3.77
CA TYR A 126 -11.58 -14.42 -2.48
C TYR A 126 -10.50 -13.39 -2.09
N HIS A 127 -9.22 -13.78 -2.01
CA HIS A 127 -8.13 -12.90 -1.60
C HIS A 127 -7.69 -11.93 -2.74
N ASN A 128 -8.61 -11.09 -3.16
CA ASN A 128 -8.44 -10.06 -4.18
C ASN A 128 -8.67 -8.65 -3.60
N SER A 129 -8.62 -7.62 -4.44
CA SER A 129 -8.75 -6.23 -3.98
C SER A 129 -10.11 -5.90 -3.37
N LEU A 130 -11.17 -6.62 -3.76
CA LEU A 130 -12.49 -6.44 -3.18
C LEU A 130 -12.50 -6.85 -1.70
N HIS A 131 -11.91 -8.00 -1.37
CA HIS A 131 -11.77 -8.40 0.03
C HIS A 131 -10.87 -7.44 0.82
N ALA A 132 -9.79 -6.96 0.23
CA ALA A 132 -8.93 -5.96 0.87
C ALA A 132 -9.69 -4.66 1.17
N ALA A 133 -10.56 -4.22 0.25
CA ALA A 133 -11.38 -3.03 0.43
C ALA A 133 -12.41 -3.20 1.56
N ASP A 134 -13.06 -4.37 1.62
CA ASP A 134 -14.01 -4.75 2.68
C ASP A 134 -13.35 -4.73 4.07
N VAL A 135 -12.16 -5.35 4.20
CA VAL A 135 -11.39 -5.35 5.45
C VAL A 135 -10.96 -3.95 5.85
N ALA A 136 -10.52 -3.13 4.89
CA ALA A 136 -10.10 -1.75 5.16
C ALA A 136 -11.27 -0.89 5.67
N GLN A 137 -12.45 -0.99 5.04
CA GLN A 137 -13.66 -0.28 5.47
C GLN A 137 -14.15 -0.79 6.83
N SER A 138 -14.16 -2.11 7.04
CA SER A 138 -14.53 -2.71 8.32
C SER A 138 -13.61 -2.24 9.45
N THR A 139 -12.29 -2.19 9.21
CA THR A 139 -11.32 -1.67 10.17
C THR A 139 -11.55 -0.18 10.44
N HIS A 140 -11.85 0.60 9.40
CA HIS A 140 -12.25 1.99 9.56
C HIS A 140 -13.47 2.12 10.48
N ILE A 141 -14.50 1.26 10.38
CA ILE A 141 -15.65 1.30 11.31
C ILE A 141 -15.22 0.97 12.74
N LEU A 142 -14.45 -0.10 12.92
CA LEU A 142 -14.02 -0.55 14.24
C LEU A 142 -13.20 0.51 14.99
N LEU A 143 -12.36 1.26 14.27
CA LEU A 143 -11.58 2.37 14.82
C LEU A 143 -12.43 3.58 15.25
N SER A 144 -13.70 3.66 14.82
CA SER A 144 -14.64 4.71 15.23
C SER A 144 -15.58 4.25 16.36
N THR A 145 -15.28 3.13 17.02
CA THR A 145 -16.09 2.64 18.15
C THR A 145 -15.96 3.59 19.35
N PRO A 146 -17.05 4.01 20.01
CA PRO A 146 -17.00 4.94 21.15
C PRO A 146 -16.15 4.47 22.35
N ALA A 147 -15.84 3.18 22.43
CA ALA A 147 -14.96 2.62 23.45
C ALA A 147 -13.47 2.93 23.22
N LEU A 148 -13.11 3.49 22.06
CA LEU A 148 -11.74 3.82 21.67
C LEU A 148 -11.46 5.34 21.63
N ASP A 149 -12.43 6.17 22.00
CA ASP A 149 -12.26 7.63 22.18
C ASP A 149 -11.58 8.00 23.51
#